data_AF-A0A932HZL7-F1
#
_entry.id   AF-A0A932HZL7-F1
#
_cell.length_a   1.000
_cell.length_b   1.000
_cell.length_c   1.000
_cell.angle_alpha   90.00
_cell.angle_beta   90.00
_cell.angle_gamma   90.00
#
_symmetry.space_group_name_H-M   'P 1'
#
loop_
_entity.id
_entity.type
_entity.pdbx_description
1 polymer ?
#
loop_
_entity_poly.entity_id
_entity_poly.type
_entity_poly.pdbx_seq_one_letter_code
_entity_poly.pdbx_strand_id
1 'polypeptide(L)'
;MRSNPFSESVKRNFRYLMDEYGFRVTSEGYSPRTMGNSALVLESARVGVEIVLDRGRVIIALGPRAQPKGTWYEFTEAVRHFAPEIGEDYFRPHDDPDQRARVEAQVARLAGLMRCYCGPMLRGDFSMWERTRKSTAAAWSG
;
A
#
# COMPACT_ATOMS: atom_id res chain seq x y z
N MET A 1 -13.17 20.33 6.42
CA MET A 1 -12.44 19.87 5.22
C MET A 1 -13.40 19.09 4.34
N ARG A 2 -13.42 19.33 3.03
CA ARG A 2 -14.14 18.43 2.12
C ARG A 2 -13.41 17.10 2.09
N SER A 3 -14.15 16.01 2.26
CA SER A 3 -13.62 14.66 2.18
C SER A 3 -13.08 14.38 0.77
N ASN A 4 -11.87 13.84 0.68
CA ASN A 4 -11.23 13.48 -0.59
C ASN A 4 -11.80 12.13 -1.08
N PRO A 5 -12.40 12.06 -2.29
CA PRO A 5 -12.96 10.80 -2.83
C PRO A 5 -11.97 9.63 -2.82
N PHE A 6 -10.68 9.90 -3.02
CA PHE A 6 -9.65 8.86 -2.93
C PHE A 6 -9.53 8.32 -1.50
N SER A 7 -9.39 9.20 -0.52
CA SER A 7 -9.28 8.82 0.89
C SER A 7 -10.48 8.00 1.36
N GLU A 8 -11.70 8.35 0.93
CA GLU A 8 -12.89 7.57 1.28
C GLU A 8 -12.90 6.20 0.62
N SER A 9 -12.49 6.11 -0.64
CA SER A 9 -12.33 4.83 -1.32
C SER A 9 -11.30 3.94 -0.59
N VAL A 10 -10.18 4.52 -0.16
CA VAL A 10 -9.16 3.83 0.63
C VAL A 10 -9.74 3.37 1.97
N LYS A 11 -10.35 4.26 2.76
CA LYS A 11 -10.95 3.92 4.07
C LYS A 11 -11.97 2.80 3.96
N ARG A 12 -12.79 2.81 2.90
CA ARG A 12 -13.82 1.79 2.65
C ARG A 12 -13.21 0.43 2.31
N ASN A 13 -12.27 0.38 1.37
CA ASN A 13 -11.68 -0.88 0.91
C ASN A 13 -10.67 -1.46 1.93
N PHE A 14 -9.94 -0.60 2.63
CA PHE A 14 -8.97 -0.98 3.67
C PHE A 14 -9.56 -0.98 5.07
N ARG A 15 -10.90 -1.00 5.19
CA ARG A 15 -11.58 -0.97 6.49
C ARG A 15 -11.12 -2.08 7.44
N TYR A 16 -10.79 -3.25 6.89
CA TYR A 16 -10.25 -4.38 7.64
C TYR A 16 -8.96 -4.04 8.41
N LEU A 17 -8.13 -3.08 7.94
CA LEU A 17 -6.94 -2.65 8.69
C LEU A 17 -7.33 -2.03 10.03
N MET A 18 -8.42 -1.28 10.08
CA MET A 18 -8.91 -0.65 11.31
C MET A 18 -9.64 -1.69 12.17
N ASP A 19 -10.56 -2.44 11.56
CA ASP A 19 -11.46 -3.36 12.27
C ASP A 19 -10.72 -4.60 12.80
N GLU A 20 -9.77 -5.16 12.05
CA GLU A 20 -9.09 -6.42 12.39
C GLU A 20 -7.67 -6.23 12.93
N TYR A 21 -6.96 -5.18 12.50
CA TYR A 21 -5.55 -4.97 12.83
C TYR A 21 -5.28 -3.73 13.70
N GLY A 22 -6.33 -2.99 14.08
CA GLY A 22 -6.23 -1.85 14.99
C GLY A 22 -5.46 -0.66 14.43
N PHE A 23 -5.39 -0.51 13.11
CA PHE A 23 -4.83 0.68 12.48
C PHE A 23 -5.74 1.90 12.70
N ARG A 24 -5.14 3.09 12.66
CA ARG A 24 -5.84 4.38 12.69
C ARG A 24 -5.25 5.28 11.61
N VAL A 25 -6.08 6.14 11.02
CA VAL A 25 -5.59 7.18 10.11
C VAL A 25 -4.81 8.21 10.93
N THR A 26 -3.53 8.39 10.62
CA THR A 26 -2.65 9.36 11.29
C THR A 26 -2.33 10.57 10.44
N SER A 27 -2.47 10.46 9.12
CA SER A 27 -2.31 11.57 8.19
C SER A 27 -3.21 11.39 6.98
N GLU A 28 -3.78 12.49 6.51
CA GLU A 28 -4.54 12.57 5.27
C GLU A 28 -4.15 13.87 4.54
N GLY A 29 -3.62 13.72 3.34
CA GLY A 29 -3.16 14.82 2.50
C GLY A 29 -3.84 14.79 1.14
N TYR A 30 -4.33 15.94 0.70
CA TYR A 30 -4.79 16.16 -0.67
C TYR A 30 -4.14 17.42 -1.22
N SER A 31 -3.34 17.28 -2.28
CA SER A 31 -2.73 18.41 -2.96
C SER A 31 -3.34 18.57 -4.34
N PRO A 32 -4.39 19.39 -4.48
CA PRO A 32 -4.99 19.66 -5.79
C PRO A 32 -4.03 20.36 -6.76
N ARG A 33 -2.98 21.03 -6.24
CA ARG A 33 -1.97 21.74 -7.03
C ARG A 33 -0.92 20.82 -7.67
N THR A 34 -0.89 19.53 -7.31
CA THR A 34 0.07 18.54 -7.82
C THR A 34 -0.68 17.38 -8.47
N MET A 35 -1.40 17.65 -9.57
CA MET A 35 -2.01 16.61 -10.42
C MET A 35 -2.92 15.59 -9.70
N GLY A 36 -3.57 16.00 -8.61
CA GLY A 36 -4.48 15.12 -7.85
C GLY A 36 -3.79 14.18 -6.86
N ASN A 37 -2.51 14.42 -6.53
CA ASN A 37 -1.80 13.59 -5.58
C ASN A 37 -2.49 13.61 -4.21
N SER A 38 -2.73 12.40 -3.71
CA SER A 38 -3.42 12.16 -2.45
C SER A 38 -2.63 11.14 -1.66
N ALA A 39 -2.49 11.34 -0.36
CA ALA A 39 -1.83 10.38 0.51
C ALA A 39 -2.68 10.14 1.74
N LEU A 40 -2.80 8.89 2.14
CA LEU A 40 -3.43 8.47 3.38
C LEU A 40 -2.48 7.54 4.11
N VAL A 41 -2.20 7.86 5.37
CA VAL A 41 -1.31 7.07 6.22
C VAL A 41 -2.13 6.46 7.34
N LEU A 42 -2.04 5.14 7.46
CA LEU A 42 -2.59 4.37 8.56
C LEU A 42 -1.46 3.82 9.42
N GLU A 43 -1.60 3.88 10.74
CA GLU A 43 -0.66 3.30 11.68
C GLU A 43 -1.36 2.46 12.74
N SER A 44 -0.78 1.30 13.06
CA SER A 44 -1.07 0.53 14.27
C SER A 44 0.04 0.74 15.30
N ALA A 45 0.02 0.01 16.41
CA ALA A 45 1.09 0.09 17.40
C ALA A 45 2.48 -0.28 16.83
N ARG A 46 2.53 -1.16 15.81
CA ARG A 46 3.78 -1.76 15.29
C ARG A 46 4.07 -1.44 13.83
N VAL A 47 3.06 -1.13 13.04
CA VAL A 47 3.14 -1.08 11.58
C VAL A 47 2.59 0.25 11.07
N GLY A 48 3.22 0.79 10.05
CA GLY A 48 2.68 1.88 9.24
C GLY A 48 2.40 1.43 7.81
N VAL A 49 1.34 1.97 7.23
CA VAL A 49 0.92 1.77 5.84
C VAL A 49 0.63 3.14 5.24
N GLU A 50 1.29 3.47 4.15
CA GLU A 50 1.07 4.68 3.36
C GLU A 50 0.49 4.31 2.01
N ILE A 51 -0.61 4.96 1.65
CA ILE A 51 -1.34 4.71 0.40
C ILE A 51 -1.39 6.03 -0.36
N VAL A 52 -0.76 6.06 -1.52
CA VAL A 52 -0.57 7.25 -2.33
C VAL A 52 -1.26 7.07 -3.68
N LEU A 53 -2.02 8.08 -4.09
CA LEU A 53 -2.41 8.27 -5.48
C LEU A 53 -1.40 9.23 -6.12
N ASP A 54 -0.67 8.76 -7.12
CA ASP A 54 0.24 9.58 -7.93
C ASP A 54 -0.08 9.38 -9.42
N ARG A 55 -0.47 10.46 -10.10
CA ARG A 55 -0.81 10.47 -11.54
C ARG A 55 -1.73 9.32 -12.00
N GLY A 56 -2.70 8.94 -11.16
CA GLY A 56 -3.66 7.87 -11.47
C GLY A 56 -3.19 6.45 -11.13
N ARG A 57 -2.01 6.29 -10.54
CA ARG A 57 -1.50 5.02 -9.99
C ARG A 57 -1.61 5.04 -8.47
N VAL A 58 -2.12 3.96 -7.90
CA VAL A 58 -2.12 3.71 -6.45
C VAL A 58 -0.83 2.97 -6.08
N ILE A 59 -0.08 3.55 -5.16
CA ILE A 59 1.16 3.01 -4.59
C ILE A 59 0.91 2.76 -3.11
N ILE A 60 1.36 1.62 -2.61
CA ILE A 60 1.25 1.29 -1.18
C ILE A 60 2.66 1.01 -0.67
N ALA A 61 3.03 1.68 0.41
CA ALA A 61 4.23 1.38 1.17
C ALA A 61 3.86 0.91 2.57
N LEU A 62 4.60 -0.06 3.13
CA LEU A 62 4.40 -0.54 4.49
C LEU A 62 5.71 -0.88 5.19
N GLY A 63 5.76 -0.68 6.50
CA GLY A 63 6.95 -0.95 7.28
C GLY A 63 6.74 -0.85 8.79
N PRO A 64 7.77 -1.16 9.58
CA PRO A 64 7.73 -0.99 11.03
C PRO A 64 7.49 0.48 11.38
N ARG A 65 6.54 0.75 12.27
CA ARG A 65 6.21 2.12 12.71
C ARG A 65 7.41 2.85 13.34
N ALA A 66 8.31 2.10 13.98
CA ALA A 66 9.52 2.65 14.58
C ALA A 66 10.56 3.12 13.54
N GLN A 67 10.40 2.77 12.26
CA GLN A 67 11.31 3.14 11.19
C GLN A 67 10.77 4.34 10.38
N PRO A 68 11.66 5.18 9.82
CA PRO A 68 11.26 6.28 8.95
C PRO A 68 10.47 5.80 7.73
N LYS A 69 9.46 6.58 7.29
CA LYS A 69 8.63 6.23 6.13
C LYS A 69 9.43 5.99 4.84
N GLY A 70 10.51 6.73 4.64
CA GLY A 70 11.39 6.56 3.48
C GLY A 70 12.14 5.21 3.44
N THR A 71 12.05 4.39 4.51
CA THR A 71 12.58 3.02 4.54
C THR A 71 11.49 1.97 4.50
N TRP A 72 10.22 2.37 4.39
CA TRP A 72 9.11 1.44 4.19
C TRP A 72 9.17 0.86 2.79
N TYR A 73 8.62 -0.34 2.64
CA TYR A 73 8.73 -1.09 1.40
C TYR A 73 7.51 -0.95 0.54
N GLU A 74 7.71 -0.99 -0.78
CA GLU A 74 6.59 -1.04 -1.70
C GLU A 74 5.88 -2.40 -1.56
N PHE A 75 4.57 -2.34 -1.36
CA PHE A 75 3.70 -3.50 -1.24
C PHE A 75 3.75 -4.42 -2.47
N THR A 76 4.01 -3.88 -3.66
CA THR A 76 4.10 -4.69 -4.87
C THR A 76 5.24 -5.72 -4.79
N GLU A 77 6.34 -5.37 -4.12
CA GLU A 77 7.44 -6.31 -3.81
C GLU A 77 6.99 -7.41 -2.84
N ALA A 78 6.06 -7.10 -1.93
CA ALA A 78 5.48 -8.07 -0.99
C ALA A 78 4.79 -9.18 -1.72
N VAL A 79 3.91 -8.77 -2.62
CA VAL A 79 3.03 -9.67 -3.34
C VAL A 79 3.86 -10.51 -4.29
N ARG A 80 4.87 -9.93 -4.96
CA ARG A 80 5.80 -10.71 -5.80
C ARG A 80 6.49 -11.84 -5.03
N HIS A 81 6.76 -11.63 -3.74
CA HIS A 81 7.36 -12.67 -2.91
C HIS A 81 6.33 -13.69 -2.41
N PHE A 82 5.19 -13.25 -1.88
CA PHE A 82 4.18 -14.13 -1.27
C PHE A 82 3.27 -14.82 -2.28
N ALA A 83 3.15 -14.27 -3.48
CA ALA A 83 2.28 -14.72 -4.55
C ALA A 83 2.95 -14.46 -5.92
N PRO A 84 4.08 -15.13 -6.22
CA PRO A 84 4.84 -14.94 -7.46
C PRO A 84 4.02 -15.27 -8.73
N GLU A 85 2.93 -16.02 -8.60
CA GLU A 85 1.98 -16.30 -9.66
C GLU A 85 1.17 -15.06 -10.11
N ILE A 86 1.16 -14.00 -9.31
CA ILE A 86 0.46 -12.75 -9.63
C ILE A 86 1.35 -11.91 -10.56
N GLY A 87 0.99 -11.91 -11.85
CA GLY A 87 1.69 -11.14 -12.88
C GLY A 87 1.65 -9.62 -12.67
N GLU A 88 2.60 -8.90 -13.26
CA GLU A 88 2.73 -7.43 -13.10
C GLU A 88 1.48 -6.64 -13.53
N ASP A 89 0.74 -7.15 -14.50
CA ASP A 89 -0.48 -6.53 -15.01
C ASP A 89 -1.57 -6.37 -13.93
N TYR A 90 -1.50 -7.16 -12.85
CA TYR A 90 -2.41 -6.98 -11.72
C TYR A 90 -2.23 -5.63 -11.00
N PHE A 91 -1.02 -5.06 -11.02
CA PHE A 91 -0.72 -3.78 -10.37
C PHE A 91 -0.91 -2.59 -11.30
N ARG A 92 -1.03 -2.83 -12.61
CA ARG A 92 -1.21 -1.77 -13.60
C ARG A 92 -2.61 -1.16 -13.50
N PRO A 93 -2.76 0.15 -13.79
CA PRO A 93 -4.06 0.77 -13.93
C PRO A 93 -4.88 0.04 -15.01
N HIS A 94 -6.19 -0.12 -14.80
CA HIS A 94 -7.09 -0.65 -15.82
C HIS A 94 -7.19 0.29 -17.03
N ASP A 95 -7.42 -0.26 -18.22
CA ASP A 95 -7.76 0.52 -19.42
C ASP A 95 -9.24 0.96 -19.38
N ASP A 96 -9.58 1.77 -18.38
CA ASP A 96 -10.89 2.43 -18.27
C ASP A 96 -10.73 3.92 -18.64
N PRO A 97 -11.56 4.47 -19.55
CA PRO A 97 -11.53 5.88 -19.89
C PRO A 97 -11.92 6.79 -18.71
N ASP A 98 -12.68 6.29 -17.72
CA ASP A 98 -12.98 6.98 -16.48
C ASP A 98 -11.85 6.78 -15.46
N GLN A 99 -11.07 7.85 -15.26
CA GLN A 99 -9.97 7.88 -14.28
C GLN A 99 -10.43 7.52 -12.86
N ARG A 100 -11.64 7.92 -12.44
CA ARG A 100 -12.13 7.66 -11.10
C ARG A 100 -12.46 6.18 -10.92
N ALA A 101 -13.18 5.59 -11.88
CA ALA A 101 -13.50 4.17 -11.89
C ALA A 101 -12.21 3.32 -11.89
N ARG A 102 -11.23 3.72 -12.70
CA ARG A 102 -9.90 3.08 -12.75
C ARG A 102 -9.19 3.08 -11.39
N VAL A 103 -9.13 4.22 -10.72
CA VAL A 103 -8.49 4.34 -9.40
C VAL A 103 -9.24 3.51 -8.37
N GLU A 104 -10.57 3.55 -8.37
CA GLU A 104 -11.40 2.77 -7.45
C GLU A 104 -11.19 1.25 -7.61
N ALA A 105 -11.14 0.77 -8.85
CA ALA A 105 -10.84 -0.62 -9.16
C ALA A 105 -9.42 -1.02 -8.71
N GLN A 106 -8.44 -0.13 -8.87
CA GLN A 106 -7.06 -0.38 -8.40
C GLN A 106 -7.00 -0.45 -6.87
N VAL A 107 -7.66 0.47 -6.15
CA VAL A 107 -7.76 0.45 -4.68
C VAL A 107 -8.38 -0.86 -4.19
N ALA A 108 -9.52 -1.27 -4.75
CA ALA A 108 -10.21 -2.49 -4.35
C ALA A 108 -9.35 -3.75 -4.57
N ARG A 109 -8.67 -3.82 -5.72
CA ARG A 109 -7.77 -4.95 -6.05
C ARG A 109 -6.59 -5.01 -5.08
N LEU A 110 -5.90 -3.90 -4.85
CA LEU A 110 -4.75 -3.86 -3.94
C LEU A 110 -5.15 -4.19 -2.50
N ALA A 111 -6.32 -3.74 -2.05
CA ALA A 111 -6.87 -4.10 -0.74
C ALA A 111 -7.09 -5.62 -0.62
N GLY A 112 -7.65 -6.26 -1.65
CA GLY A 112 -7.82 -7.71 -1.70
C GLY A 112 -6.49 -8.45 -1.60
N LEU A 113 -5.50 -8.06 -2.41
CA LEU A 113 -4.17 -8.67 -2.36
C LEU A 113 -3.51 -8.52 -0.99
N MET A 114 -3.56 -7.32 -0.41
CA MET A 114 -2.94 -7.07 0.89
C MET A 114 -3.60 -7.89 1.99
N ARG A 115 -4.93 -8.03 1.95
CA ARG A 115 -5.67 -8.86 2.91
C ARG A 115 -5.31 -10.34 2.78
N CYS A 116 -5.14 -10.85 1.56
CA CYS A 116 -4.81 -12.27 1.32
C CYS A 116 -3.37 -12.61 1.70
N TYR A 117 -2.40 -11.73 1.35
CA TYR A 117 -0.99 -12.12 1.34
C TYR A 117 -0.12 -11.42 2.40
N CYS A 118 -0.58 -10.31 3.00
CA CYS A 118 0.23 -9.54 3.95
C CYS A 118 -0.18 -9.69 5.43
N GLY A 119 -0.98 -10.69 5.77
CA GLY A 119 -1.42 -10.94 7.15
C GLY A 119 -0.29 -10.92 8.19
N PRO A 120 0.84 -11.64 8.00
CA PRO A 120 1.98 -11.59 8.93
C PRO A 120 2.57 -10.19 9.09
N MET A 121 2.82 -9.47 7.99
CA MET A 121 3.37 -8.11 8.02
C MET A 121 2.45 -7.11 8.71
N LEU A 122 1.14 -7.23 8.49
CA LEU A 122 0.14 -6.39 9.15
C LEU A 122 0.10 -6.61 10.68
N ARG A 123 0.56 -7.76 11.17
CA ARG A 123 0.75 -8.05 12.61
C ARG A 123 2.14 -7.64 13.13
N GLY A 124 3.00 -7.13 12.25
CA GLY A 124 4.36 -6.69 12.57
C GLY A 124 5.44 -7.74 12.37
N ASP A 125 5.15 -8.88 11.73
CA ASP A 125 6.17 -9.85 11.35
C ASP A 125 6.79 -9.45 10.00
N PHE A 126 7.98 -8.85 10.07
CA PHE A 126 8.79 -8.49 8.90
C PHE A 126 9.97 -9.44 8.67
N SER A 127 10.02 -10.58 9.37
CA SER A 127 11.15 -11.52 9.31
C SER A 127 11.38 -12.10 7.90
N MET A 128 10.31 -12.27 7.12
CA MET A 128 10.41 -12.66 5.72
C MET A 128 11.06 -11.54 4.90
N TRP A 129 10.66 -10.29 5.13
CA TRP A 129 11.15 -9.15 4.38
C TRP A 129 12.62 -8.85 4.57
N GLU A 130 13.09 -9.00 5.81
CA GLU A 130 14.52 -8.88 6.14
C GLU A 130 15.37 -9.95 5.44
N ARG A 131 14.80 -11.14 5.20
CA ARG A 131 15.47 -12.21 4.43
C ARG A 131 15.57 -11.85 2.95
N THR A 132 14.50 -11.35 2.35
CA THR A 132 14.50 -10.91 0.93
C THR A 132 15.52 -9.81 0.70
N ARG A 133 15.65 -8.83 1.60
CA ARG A 133 16.70 -7.79 1.48
C ARG A 133 18.13 -8.35 1.48
N LYS A 134 18.39 -9.35 2.30
CA LYS A 134 19.72 -9.98 2.40
C LYS A 134 20.06 -10.73 1.12
N SER A 135 19.09 -11.39 0.47
CA SER A 135 19.34 -12.08 -0.81
C SER A 135 19.60 -11.12 -1.97
N THR A 136 18.87 -10.00 -2.06
CA THR A 136 19.08 -9.03 -3.15
C THR A 136 20.39 -8.26 -2.99
N ALA A 137 20.80 -7.93 -1.76
CA ALA A 137 22.09 -7.27 -1.52
C ALA A 137 23.29 -8.20 -1.83
N ALA A 138 23.15 -9.50 -1.59
CA ALA A 138 24.19 -10.48 -1.91
C ALA A 138 24.36 -10.69 -3.43
N ALA A 139 23.27 -10.61 -4.20
CA ALA A 139 23.31 -10.78 -5.65
C ALA A 139 24.00 -9.64 -6.43
N TRP A 140 24.30 -8.51 -5.78
CA TRP A 140 24.95 -7.34 -6.38
C TRP A 140 26.37 -7.11 -5.85
N SER A 141 26.85 -7.99 -4.97
CA SER A 141 28.18 -7.92 -4.37
C SER A 141 29.12 -9.02 -4.89
N GLY A 142 28.73 -9.73 -5.95
CA GLY A 142 29.46 -10.86 -6.55
C GLY A 142 29.76 -10.64 -8.02
#